data_AF-A0A9E0G7G1-F1
#
_entry.id   AF-A0A9E0G7G1-F1
#
_cell.length_a   1.000
_cell.length_b   1.000
_cell.length_c   1.000
_cell.angle_alpha   90.00
_cell.angle_beta   90.00
_cell.angle_gamma   90.00
#
_symmetry.space_group_name_H-M   'P 1'
#
loop_
_entity.id
_entity.type
_entity.pdbx_description
1 polymer ?
#
loop_
_entity_poly.entity_id
_entity_poly.type
_entity_poly.pdbx_seq_one_letter_code
_entity_poly.pdbx_strand_id
1 'polypeptide(L)' 'MTATRLRTGDVIEIEINGEAASALVLLASGDAVILDGCDGSTPFVVRLSDLGDVRVFDPSSV' A
#
# COMPACT_ATOMS: atom_id res chain seq x y z
N MET A 1 -10.03 5.61 -14.98
CA MET A 1 -9.41 5.38 -13.66
C MET A 1 -8.01 5.97 -13.71
N THR A 2 -7.72 6.98 -12.90
CA THR A 2 -6.39 7.56 -12.80
C THR A 2 -5.53 6.60 -11.97
N ALA A 3 -4.37 6.18 -12.47
CA ALA A 3 -3.48 5.32 -11.72
C ALA A 3 -3.04 6.04 -10.43
N THR A 4 -3.44 5.50 -9.27
CA THR A 4 -3.06 6.05 -7.97
C THR A 4 -1.55 5.85 -7.79
N ARG A 5 -0.80 6.97 -7.72
CA ARG A 5 0.65 6.93 -7.54
C ARG A 5 0.99 6.88 -6.06
N LEU A 6 1.49 5.73 -5.61
CA LEU A 6 1.96 5.54 -4.24
C LEU A 6 3.27 6.28 -3.96
N ARG A 7 3.41 6.76 -2.73
CA ARG A 7 4.59 7.44 -2.21
C ARG A 7 5.05 6.77 -0.92
N THR A 8 6.36 6.80 -0.67
CA THR A 8 6.90 6.44 0.64
C THR A 8 6.23 7.27 1.72
N GLY A 9 5.76 6.60 2.77
CA GLY A 9 5.03 7.20 3.89
C GLY A 9 3.51 7.21 3.74
N ASP A 10 2.97 6.85 2.58
CA ASP A 10 1.52 6.69 2.44
C ASP A 10 1.03 5.54 3.33
N VAL A 11 -0.11 5.75 4.00
CA VAL A 11 -0.89 4.65 4.57
C VAL A 11 -1.95 4.29 3.54
N ILE A 12 -2.08 3.01 3.25
CA ILE A 12 -2.97 2.51 2.22
C ILE A 12 -3.86 1.39 2.75
N GLU A 13 -5.03 1.25 2.13
CA GLU A 13 -5.91 0.09 2.27
C GLU A 13 -5.71 -0.80 1.05
N ILE A 14 -5.49 -2.08 1.30
CA ILE A 14 -5.29 -3.14 0.31
C ILE A 14 -6.15 -4.35 0.68
N GLU A 15 -6.43 -5.21 -0.29
CA GLU A 15 -7.06 -6.51 -0.04
C GLU A 15 -5.98 -7.60 0.10
N ILE A 16 -6.02 -8.34 1.21
CA ILE A 16 -5.20 -9.53 1.44
C ILE A 16 -6.14 -10.69 1.75
N ASN A 17 -6.14 -11.72 0.91
CA ASN A 17 -7.00 -12.91 1.06
C ASN A 17 -8.50 -12.61 1.20
N GLY A 18 -9.02 -11.59 0.50
CA GLY A 18 -10.42 -11.18 0.57
C GLY A 18 -10.78 -10.29 1.76
N GLU A 19 -9.80 -9.94 2.60
CA GLU A 19 -9.98 -9.04 3.75
C GLU A 19 -9.25 -7.72 3.52
N ALA A 20 -9.90 -6.61 3.90
CA ALA A 20 -9.28 -5.29 3.86
C ALA A 20 -8.24 -5.16 4.98
N ALA A 21 -7.02 -4.80 4.61
CA ALA A 21 -5.91 -4.58 5.53
C ALA A 21 -5.30 -3.19 5.30
N SER A 22 -4.82 -2.56 6.38
CA SER A 22 -4.02 -1.34 6.28
C SER A 22 -2.55 -1.70 6.13
N ALA A 23 -1.84 -0.96 5.30
CA ALA A 23 -0.40 -1.08 5.14
C ALA A 23 0.29 0.29 5.06
N LEU A 24 1.49 0.37 5.63
CA LEU A 24 2.37 1.52 5.47
C LEU A 24 3.33 1.27 4.30
N VAL A 25 3.42 2.23 3.38
CA VAL A 25 4.40 2.20 2.29
C VAL A 25 5.76 2.62 2.84
N LEU A 26 6.62 1.65 3.13
CA LEU A 26 7.98 1.91 3.62
C LEU A 26 8.91 2.45 2.53
N LEU A 27 8.72 2.00 1.29
CA LEU A 27 9.49 2.48 0.13
C LEU A 27 8.65 2.34 -1.15
N ALA A 28 8.51 3.43 -1.90
CA ALA A 28 7.96 3.41 -3.24
C ALA A 28 9.06 3.59 -4.29
N SER A 29 9.15 2.64 -5.23
CA SER A 29 10.00 2.72 -6.42
C SER A 29 9.16 2.75 -7.69
N GLY A 30 9.80 2.84 -8.86
CA GLY A 30 9.09 2.84 -10.15
C GLY A 30 8.33 1.55 -10.46
N ASP A 31 8.78 0.41 -9.94
CA ASP A 31 8.28 -0.92 -10.33
C ASP A 31 7.67 -1.70 -9.16
N ALA A 32 8.03 -1.35 -7.91
CA ALA A 32 7.63 -2.08 -6.73
C ALA A 32 7.53 -1.19 -5.50
N VAL A 33 6.78 -1.66 -4.50
CA VAL A 33 6.66 -1.05 -3.17
C VAL A 33 7.06 -2.05 -2.08
N ILE A 34 7.58 -1.53 -0.97
CA ILE A 34 7.73 -2.28 0.28
C ILE A 34 6.60 -1.84 1.20
N LEU A 35 5.84 -2.82 1.70
CA LEU A 35 4.68 -2.61 2.56
C LEU A 35 4.90 -3.25 3.92
N ASP A 36 4.52 -2.52 4.98
CA ASP A 36 4.39 -3.03 6.33
C ASP A 36 2.90 -3.18 6.65
N GLY A 37 2.45 -4.41 6.93
CA GLY A 37 1.05 -4.73 7.25
C GLY A 37 0.60 -4.25 8.63
N CYS A 38 1.47 -3.59 9.41
CA CYS A 38 1.18 -3.06 10.73
C CYS A 38 0.67 -4.11 11.74
N ASP A 39 0.97 -5.38 11.51
CA ASP A 39 0.53 -6.55 12.28
C ASP A 39 1.69 -7.24 13.01
N GLY A 40 2.89 -6.67 12.96
CA GLY A 40 4.12 -7.21 13.55
C GLY A 40 4.80 -8.31 12.72
N SER A 41 4.26 -8.63 11.53
CA SER A 41 4.93 -9.49 10.57
C SER A 41 6.08 -8.77 9.84
N THR A 42 6.89 -9.52 9.11
CA THR A 42 7.97 -8.94 8.30
C THR A 42 7.39 -8.18 7.10
N PRO A 43 7.86 -6.95 6.81
CA PRO A 43 7.47 -6.22 5.61
C PRO A 43 7.70 -7.01 4.33
N PHE A 44 6.84 -6.81 3.33
CA PHE A 44 6.86 -7.57 2.08
C PHE A 44 6.94 -6.65 0.87
N VAL A 45 7.48 -7.19 -0.23
CA VAL A 45 7.67 -6.48 -1.50
C VAL A 45 6.55 -6.87 -2.46
N VAL A 46 5.92 -5.88 -3.09
CA VAL A 46 4.86 -6.09 -4.09
C VAL A 46 5.22 -5.31 -5.36
N ARG A 47 5.09 -5.95 -6.53
CA ARG A 47 5.21 -5.25 -7.81
C ARG A 47 3.96 -4.42 -8.02
N LEU A 48 4.10 -3.23 -8.60
CA LEU A 48 2.94 -2.39 -8.92
C LEU A 48 1.96 -3.06 -9.89
N SER A 49 2.43 -3.99 -10.73
CA SER A 49 1.59 -4.80 -11.63
C SER A 49 0.71 -5.82 -10.91
N ASP A 50 1.13 -6.23 -9.72
CA ASP A 50 0.48 -7.28 -8.92
C ASP A 50 -0.33 -6.66 -7.78
N LEU A 51 -0.12 -5.36 -7.54
CA LEU A 51 -0.88 -4.58 -6.59
C LEU A 51 -2.26 -4.31 -7.20
N GLY A 52 -3.29 -4.89 -6.60
CA GLY A 52 -4.69 -4.70 -7.00
C GLY A 52 -5.19 -3.29 -6.73
N ASP A 53 -6.50 -3.14 -6.50
CA ASP A 53 -7.06 -1.84 -6.14
C ASP A 53 -6.51 -1.36 -4.80
N VAL A 54 -6.14 -0.09 -4.74
CA VAL A 54 -5.56 0.55 -3.55
C VAL A 54 -6.28 1.86 -3.26
N ARG A 55 -6.59 2.09 -1.98
CA ARG A 55 -7.05 3.38 -1.47
C ARG A 55 -5.98 4.00 -0.58
N VAL A 56 -5.52 5.21 -0.92
CA VAL A 56 -4.61 5.97 -0.06
C VAL A 56 -5.42 6.69 1.00
N PHE A 57 -5.03 6.55 2.27
CA PHE A 57 -5.58 7.34 3.35
C PHE A 57 -5.01 8.74 3.31
N ASP A 58 -5.87 9.75 3.14
CA ASP A 58 -5.49 11.14 3.21
C ASP A 58 -5.67 11.66 4.65
N PRO A 59 -4.57 11.95 5.38
CA PRO A 59 -4.65 12.46 6.74
C PRO A 59 -5.21 13.89 6.83
N SER A 60 -5.41 14.59 5.71
CA SER A 60 -6.11 15.89 5.68
C SER A 60 -7.62 15.78 5.48
N SER A 61 -8.12 14.55 5.24
CA SER A 61 -9.54 14.27 5.03
C SER A 61 -10.30 13.87 6.31
N VAL A 62 -9.71 14.09 7.49
CA VAL A 62 -10.32 13.87 8.82
C VAL A 62 -10.84 15.14 9.47
#